data_AF-U1PS03-F1
#
_entry.id   AF-U1PS03-F1
#
_cell.length_a   1.000
_cell.length_b   1.000
_cell.length_c   1.000
_cell.angle_alpha   90.00
_cell.angle_beta   90.00
_cell.angle_gamma   90.00
#
_symmetry.space_group_name_H-M   'P 1'
#
loop_
_entity.id
_entity.type
_entity.pdbx_description
1 polymer ?
#
loop_
_entity_poly.entity_id
_entity_poly.type
_entity_poly.pdbx_seq_one_letter_code
_entity_poly.pdbx_strand_id
1 'polypeptide(L)'
;MKSDEELAGAVEKAMRAGEADCSCEEVARHLFELLDAQMPEEMAARLRRHCETCPHCSDLASAEAHIRHILRRSCCGEPAPATLRVRITSQIAVYRRTTA
;
A
#
# COMPACT_ATOMS: atom_id res chain seq x y z
N MET A 1 3.67 36.02 10.37
CA MET A 1 2.55 36.46 9.51
C MET A 1 2.83 36.25 8.04
N LYS A 2 3.79 36.94 7.39
CA LYS A 2 4.13 36.63 5.96
C LYS A 2 4.72 35.22 5.76
N SER A 3 5.44 34.71 6.76
CA SER A 3 6.14 33.42 6.69
C SER A 3 5.23 32.19 6.87
N ASP A 4 4.09 32.35 7.55
CA ASP A 4 3.12 31.26 7.77
C ASP A 4 2.23 31.05 6.53
N GLU A 5 1.95 32.13 5.81
CA GLU A 5 1.14 32.15 4.58
C GLU A 5 1.91 31.57 3.38
N GLU A 6 3.23 31.80 3.31
CA GLU A 6 4.12 31.15 2.33
C GLU A 6 4.27 29.64 2.58
N LEU A 7 4.25 29.21 3.85
CA LEU A 7 4.29 27.79 4.21
C LEU A 7 2.99 27.09 3.82
N ALA A 8 1.83 27.69 4.09
CA ALA A 8 0.52 27.17 3.68
C ALA A 8 0.40 27.04 2.15
N GLY A 9 0.88 28.04 1.39
CA GLY A 9 0.91 28.01 -0.07
C GLY A 9 1.87 26.94 -0.63
N ALA A 10 3.00 26.66 0.04
CA ALA A 10 3.90 25.58 -0.33
C ALA A 10 3.29 24.19 -0.10
N VAL A 11 2.50 24.03 0.98
CA VAL A 11 1.80 22.78 1.30
C VAL A 11 0.68 22.52 0.28
N GLU A 12 -0.11 23.54 -0.09
CA GLU A 12 -1.12 23.42 -1.14
C GLU A 12 -0.51 23.16 -2.53
N LYS A 13 0.62 23.78 -2.83
CA LYS A 13 1.31 23.60 -4.12
C LYS A 13 1.91 22.19 -4.25
N ALA A 14 2.44 21.61 -3.16
CA ALA A 14 2.86 20.22 -3.13
C ALA A 14 1.69 19.25 -3.33
N MET A 15 0.49 19.59 -2.82
CA MET A 15 -0.72 18.79 -3.06
C MET A 15 -1.23 18.86 -4.51
N ARG A 16 -0.97 19.95 -5.24
CA ARG A 16 -1.42 20.16 -6.63
C ARG A 16 -0.40 19.77 -7.70
N ALA A 17 0.87 19.54 -7.37
CA ALA A 17 1.95 19.29 -8.34
C ALA A 17 2.01 17.85 -8.90
N GLY A 18 1.03 16.99 -8.61
CA GLY A 18 0.83 15.71 -9.28
C GLY A 18 -0.09 15.87 -10.48
N GLU A 19 0.40 16.44 -11.58
CA GLU A 19 -0.45 16.74 -12.73
C GLU A 19 -0.65 15.52 -13.64
N ALA A 20 -1.93 15.17 -13.81
CA ALA A 20 -2.59 14.50 -14.94
C ALA A 20 -3.02 13.01 -14.87
N ASP A 21 -2.73 12.21 -13.83
CA ASP A 21 -3.32 10.84 -13.77
C ASP A 21 -3.55 10.27 -12.36
N CYS A 22 -3.04 10.88 -11.29
CA CYS A 22 -3.22 10.39 -9.91
C CYS A 22 -2.89 11.50 -8.89
N SER A 23 -3.74 11.66 -7.87
CA SER A 23 -3.50 12.63 -6.79
C SER A 23 -2.89 11.98 -5.53
N CYS A 24 -2.24 12.78 -4.68
CA CYS A 24 -1.75 12.30 -3.38
C CYS A 24 -2.88 11.75 -2.51
N GLU A 25 -4.08 12.35 -2.59
CA GLU A 25 -5.26 11.90 -1.84
C GLU A 25 -5.73 10.51 -2.30
N GLU A 26 -5.63 10.23 -3.60
CA GLU A 26 -5.94 8.92 -4.17
C GLU A 26 -4.97 7.84 -3.67
N VAL A 27 -3.67 8.15 -3.65
CA VAL A 27 -2.67 7.25 -3.05
C VAL A 27 -2.97 7.01 -1.57
N ALA A 28 -3.25 8.06 -0.79
CA ALA A 28 -3.53 7.93 0.63
C ALA A 28 -4.77 7.06 0.89
N ARG A 29 -5.82 7.18 0.07
CA ARG A 29 -7.05 6.38 0.16
C ARG A 29 -6.81 4.91 -0.14
N HIS A 30 -5.97 4.61 -1.14
CA HIS A 30 -5.72 3.26 -1.63
C HIS A 30 -4.40 2.65 -1.16
N LEU A 31 -3.72 3.29 -0.20
CA LEU A 31 -2.36 2.92 0.21
C LEU A 31 -2.26 1.46 0.66
N PHE A 32 -3.18 1.01 1.51
CA PHE A 32 -3.16 -0.35 2.03
C PHE A 32 -3.46 -1.37 0.94
N GLU A 33 -4.46 -1.12 0.11
CA GLU A 33 -4.83 -1.99 -1.02
C GLU A 33 -3.66 -2.11 -2.02
N LEU A 34 -2.93 -1.01 -2.23
CA LEU A 34 -1.74 -0.98 -3.09
C LEU A 34 -0.64 -1.87 -2.50
N LEU A 35 -0.34 -1.71 -1.20
CA LEU A 35 0.69 -2.48 -0.51
C LEU A 35 0.33 -3.96 -0.34
N ASP A 36 -0.96 -4.28 -0.28
CA ASP A 36 -1.48 -5.64 -0.16
C ASP A 36 -1.73 -6.31 -1.53
N ALA A 37 -1.49 -5.61 -2.65
CA ALA A 37 -1.78 -6.07 -4.01
C ALA A 37 -3.27 -6.45 -4.23
N GLN A 38 -4.17 -5.74 -3.55
CA GLN A 38 -5.61 -5.98 -3.54
C GLN A 38 -6.37 -5.05 -4.48
N MET A 39 -5.81 -4.78 -5.66
CA MET A 39 -6.41 -3.91 -6.67
C MET A 39 -5.99 -4.32 -8.10
N PRO A 40 -6.68 -3.84 -9.15
CA PRO A 40 -6.29 -4.08 -10.53
C PRO A 40 -4.87 -3.58 -10.82
N GLU A 41 -4.12 -4.32 -11.65
CA GLU A 41 -2.72 -4.00 -11.97
C GLU A 41 -2.56 -2.62 -12.61
N GLU A 42 -3.52 -2.20 -13.44
CA GLU A 42 -3.54 -0.87 -14.07
C GLU A 42 -3.60 0.25 -13.03
N MET A 43 -4.40 0.07 -11.98
CA MET A 43 -4.56 1.00 -10.87
C MET A 43 -3.27 1.02 -10.05
N ALA A 44 -2.75 -0.16 -9.71
CA ALA A 44 -1.52 -0.30 -8.95
C ALA A 44 -0.31 0.33 -9.65
N ALA A 45 -0.21 0.21 -10.97
CA ALA A 45 0.86 0.81 -11.75
C ALA A 45 0.79 2.36 -11.72
N ARG A 46 -0.41 2.92 -11.78
CA ARG A 46 -0.64 4.37 -11.74
C ARG A 46 -0.27 4.96 -10.38
N LEU A 47 -0.72 4.34 -9.29
CA LEU A 47 -0.40 4.77 -7.93
C LEU A 47 1.10 4.61 -7.62
N ARG A 48 1.74 3.51 -8.05
CA ARG A 48 3.20 3.32 -7.89
C ARG A 48 4.00 4.41 -8.59
N ARG A 49 3.64 4.77 -9.83
CA ARG A 49 4.29 5.86 -10.56
C ARG A 49 4.17 7.20 -9.83
N HIS A 50 3.02 7.45 -9.19
CA HIS A 50 2.87 8.63 -8.34
C HIS A 50 3.81 8.57 -7.13
N CYS A 51 3.86 7.44 -6.41
CA CYS A 51 4.79 7.28 -5.28
C CYS A 51 6.26 7.46 -5.68
N GLU A 52 6.67 7.04 -6.88
CA GLU A 52 8.04 7.20 -7.39
C GLU A 52 8.41 8.66 -7.69
N THR A 53 7.42 9.50 -8.02
CA THR A 53 7.63 10.89 -8.44
C THR A 53 7.29 11.91 -7.35
N CYS A 54 6.53 11.50 -6.33
CA CYS A 54 6.07 12.34 -5.23
C CYS A 54 6.75 11.94 -3.91
N PRO A 55 7.67 12.78 -3.35
CA PRO A 55 8.36 12.49 -2.10
C PRO A 55 7.40 12.22 -0.93
N HIS A 56 6.30 12.96 -0.85
CA HIS A 56 5.30 12.79 0.20
C HIS A 56 4.67 11.39 0.18
N CYS A 57 4.29 10.90 -1.01
CA CYS A 57 3.68 9.57 -1.15
C CYS A 57 4.71 8.44 -0.98
N SER A 58 5.95 8.65 -1.41
CA SER A 58 7.07 7.74 -1.14
C SER A 58 7.28 7.55 0.37
N ASP A 59 7.33 8.66 1.12
CA ASP A 59 7.52 8.64 2.57
C ASP A 59 6.34 7.95 3.27
N LEU A 60 5.12 8.23 2.83
CA LEU A 60 3.90 7.61 3.37
C LEU A 60 3.93 6.08 3.18
N ALA A 61 4.26 5.60 1.98
CA ALA A 61 4.38 4.17 1.69
C ALA A 61 5.51 3.51 2.48
N SER A 62 6.64 4.20 2.63
CA SER A 62 7.80 3.71 3.39
C SER A 62 7.50 3.61 4.88
N ALA A 63 6.80 4.60 5.45
CA ALA A 63 6.39 4.59 6.85
C ALA A 63 5.45 3.42 7.15
N GLU A 64 4.45 3.19 6.28
CA GLU A 64 3.52 2.07 6.42
C GLU A 64 4.23 0.72 6.32
N ALA A 65 5.13 0.55 5.33
CA ALA A 65 5.94 -0.65 5.19
C ALA A 65 6.83 -0.90 6.42
N HIS A 66 7.37 0.16 7.02
CA HIS A 66 8.20 0.08 8.22
C HIS A 66 7.40 -0.39 9.44
N ILE A 67 6.20 0.16 9.65
CA ILE A 67 5.30 -0.28 10.74
C ILE A 67 4.94 -1.77 10.56
N ARG A 68 4.56 -2.18 9.34
CA ARG A 68 4.28 -3.58 9.01
C ARG A 68 5.47 -4.50 9.29
N HIS A 69 6.69 -4.05 9.01
CA HIS A 69 7.90 -4.81 9.32
C HIS A 69 8.07 -5.00 10.85
N ILE A 70 7.89 -3.94 11.64
CA ILE A 70 7.96 -4.00 13.10
C ILE A 70 6.91 -4.97 13.66
N LEU A 71 5.66 -4.88 13.18
CA LEU A 71 4.57 -5.77 13.60
C LEU A 71 4.88 -7.24 13.28
N ARG A 72 5.37 -7.52 12.06
CA ARG A 72 5.78 -8.88 11.68
C ARG A 72 6.90 -9.41 12.58
N ARG A 73 7.90 -8.59 12.87
CA ARG A 73 9.02 -8.97 13.74
C ARG A 73 8.59 -9.20 15.20
N SER A 74 7.64 -8.42 15.70
CA SER A 74 7.34 -8.36 17.14
C SER A 74 6.12 -9.21 17.54
N CYS A 75 5.16 -9.39 16.64
CA CYS A 75 3.88 -10.05 16.92
C CYS A 75 3.71 -11.39 16.20
N CYS A 76 4.49 -11.66 15.15
CA CYS A 76 4.47 -12.96 14.46
C CYS A 76 5.63 -13.82 14.97
N GLY A 77 5.41 -14.51 16.09
CA GLY A 77 6.41 -15.34 16.75
C GLY A 77 6.81 -16.57 15.92
N GLU A 78 6.01 -17.64 15.97
CA GLU A 78 6.30 -18.88 15.25
C GLU A 78 5.61 -18.92 13.88
N PRO A 79 6.31 -19.36 12.82
CA PRO A 79 5.68 -19.55 11.52
C PRO A 79 4.57 -20.60 11.62
N ALA A 80 3.53 -20.43 10.81
CA ALA A 80 2.42 -21.38 10.77
C ALA A 80 2.91 -22.82 10.55
N PRO A 81 2.40 -23.83 11.31
CA PRO A 81 2.86 -25.20 11.20
C PRO A 81 2.75 -25.76 9.78
N ALA A 82 3.73 -26.55 9.35
CA ALA A 82 3.72 -27.18 8.02
C ALA A 82 2.49 -28.06 7.79
N THR A 83 1.98 -28.69 8.83
CA THR A 83 0.74 -29.49 8.80
C THR A 83 -0.48 -28.67 8.40
N LEU A 84 -0.55 -27.40 8.81
CA LEU A 84 -1.64 -26.49 8.42
C LEU A 84 -1.60 -26.20 6.91
N ARG A 85 -0.40 -25.97 6.35
CA ARG A 85 -0.21 -25.76 4.91
C ARG A 85 -0.68 -26.97 4.10
N VAL A 86 -0.31 -28.18 4.51
CA VAL A 86 -0.75 -29.43 3.86
C VAL A 86 -2.27 -29.55 3.89
N ARG A 87 -2.90 -29.28 5.04
CA ARG A 87 -4.36 -29.32 5.17
C ARG A 87 -5.06 -28.31 4.26
N ILE A 88 -4.62 -27.05 4.26
CA ILE A 88 -5.21 -25.97 3.46
C ILE A 88 -5.10 -26.29 1.97
N THR A 89 -3.90 -26.64 1.49
CA THR A 89 -3.68 -26.97 0.07
C THR A 89 -4.52 -28.18 -0.38
N SER A 90 -4.63 -29.21 0.45
CA SER A 90 -5.49 -30.36 0.18
C SER A 90 -6.97 -29.97 0.06
N GLN A 91 -7.47 -29.16 0.99
CA GLN A 91 -8.85 -28.67 0.99
C GLN A 91 -9.16 -27.80 -0.23
N ILE A 92 -8.26 -26.89 -0.60
CA ILE A 92 -8.39 -26.07 -1.82
C ILE A 92 -8.46 -26.95 -3.07
N ALA A 93 -7.61 -27.99 -3.14
CA ALA A 93 -7.60 -28.91 -4.27
C ALA A 93 -8.91 -29.72 -4.36
N VAL A 94 -9.48 -30.15 -3.24
CA VAL A 94 -10.79 -30.80 -3.20
C VAL A 94 -11.87 -29.84 -3.67
N TYR A 95 -11.94 -28.65 -3.08
CA TYR A 95 -12.93 -27.63 -3.41
C TYR A 95 -12.96 -27.37 -4.92
N ARG A 96 -11.81 -27.07 -5.53
CA ARG A 96 -11.68 -26.81 -6.98
C ARG A 96 -12.13 -27.96 -7.87
N ARG A 97 -12.07 -29.21 -7.42
CA ARG A 97 -12.57 -30.37 -8.19
C ARG A 97 -14.08 -30.55 -8.06
N THR A 98 -14.66 -30.11 -6.95
CA THR A 98 -16.08 -30.32 -6.64
C THR A 98 -16.99 -29.17 -7.06
N THR A 99 -16.44 -27.96 -7.24
CA THR A 99 -17.19 -26.75 -7.63
C THR A 99 -16.88 -26.27 -9.05
N ALA A 100 -16.17 -27.09 -9.84
CA ALA A 100 -15.97 -26.89 -11.27
C ALA A 100 -17.01 -27.67 -12.09
#